data_AF-A0A4V1T384-F1
#
_entry.id   AF-A0A4V1T384-F1
#
_cell.length_a   1.000
_cell.length_b   1.000
_cell.length_c   1.000
_cell.angle_alpha   90.00
_cell.angle_beta   90.00
_cell.angle_gamma   90.00
#
_symmetry.space_group_name_H-M   'P 1'
#
loop_
_entity.id
_entity.type
_entity.pdbx_description
1 polymer ?
#
loop_
_entity_poly.entity_id
_entity_poly.type
_entity_poly.pdbx_seq_one_letter_code
_entity_poly.pdbx_strand_id
1 'polypeptide(L)'
;MRAELEVAPKLSRSEMTRRKLMIAAAELIQDSGFGGLKVADICKRADFAHGTFYLHWKDKRGVAHDVLTAFMEAIRAHRPQRQPGQSFYHRLVIGHLYYIDLYRRNIGLMRCQGQLADELDEFAAIGLKANLALAHRILRAAEREQPALAAQPIPQRLATALGCIAMVDKLLHEVFARGLALGLSDAEFAETLSLSWHRSLLGRDP
;
A
#
# COMPACT_ATOMS: atom_id res chain seq x y z
N MET A 1 1.43 11.50 12.72
CA MET A 1 0.06 11.00 12.43
C MET A 1 -0.83 11.03 13.69
N ARG A 2 -0.75 12.09 14.51
CA ARG A 2 -1.43 12.18 15.82
C ARG A 2 -2.48 13.30 15.91
N ALA A 3 -2.77 14.04 14.83
CA ALA A 3 -3.49 15.32 14.95
C ALA A 3 -4.61 15.62 13.93
N GLU A 4 -5.03 14.73 13.03
CA GLU A 4 -6.11 15.08 12.08
C GLU A 4 -7.11 13.93 11.87
N LEU A 5 -7.91 13.69 12.90
CA LEU A 5 -9.15 12.91 12.81
C LEU A 5 -10.25 13.65 13.56
N GLU A 6 -10.77 14.72 12.97
CA GLU A 6 -12.06 15.33 13.34
C GLU A 6 -13.03 15.17 12.15
N VAL A 7 -14.32 14.83 12.27
CA VAL A 7 -15.10 14.09 13.27
C VAL A 7 -16.04 13.23 12.42
N ALA A 8 -15.80 11.91 12.37
CA ALA A 8 -16.80 10.95 11.90
C ALA A 8 -17.84 10.76 13.02
N PRO A 9 -19.10 10.38 12.74
CA PRO A 9 -20.12 10.18 13.77
C PRO A 9 -19.55 9.30 14.90
N LYS A 10 -19.85 9.65 16.16
CA LYS A 10 -19.28 8.99 17.36
C LYS A 10 -19.30 7.49 17.14
N LEU A 11 -18.12 6.92 16.87
CA LEU A 11 -17.96 5.49 16.66
C LEU A 11 -18.64 4.76 17.81
N SER A 12 -19.41 3.72 17.48
CA SER A 12 -19.94 2.85 18.51
C SER A 12 -18.79 2.30 19.36
N ARG A 13 -19.08 1.97 20.61
CA ARG A 13 -18.08 1.34 21.49
C ARG A 13 -17.46 0.10 20.84
N SER A 14 -18.28 -0.67 20.11
CA SER A 14 -17.85 -1.84 19.34
C SER A 14 -16.82 -1.48 18.25
N GLU A 15 -17.07 -0.42 17.48
CA GLU A 15 -16.14 0.03 16.42
C GLU A 15 -14.83 0.58 16.98
N MET A 16 -14.88 1.31 18.10
CA MET A 16 -13.67 1.79 18.78
C MET A 16 -12.81 0.62 19.29
N THR A 17 -13.43 -0.38 19.91
CA THR A 17 -12.75 -1.60 20.36
C THR A 17 -12.13 -2.35 19.17
N ARG A 18 -12.90 -2.55 18.09
CA ARG A 18 -12.41 -3.18 16.87
C ARG A 18 -11.18 -2.45 16.31
N ARG A 19 -11.21 -1.12 16.22
CA ARG A 19 -10.06 -0.32 15.74
C ARG A 19 -8.84 -0.45 16.64
N LYS A 20 -9.00 -0.41 17.97
CA LYS A 20 -7.87 -0.58 18.91
C LYS A 20 -7.21 -1.96 18.77
N LEU A 21 -8.00 -3.02 18.64
CA LEU A 21 -7.49 -4.37 18.39
C LEU A 21 -6.77 -4.49 17.05
N MET A 22 -7.29 -3.86 15.99
CA MET A 22 -6.63 -3.81 14.68
C MET A 22 -5.30 -3.05 14.74
N ILE A 23 -5.22 -1.92 15.45
CA ILE A 23 -3.96 -1.16 15.62
C ILE A 23 -2.93 -2.02 16.36
N ALA A 24 -3.32 -2.67 17.46
CA ALA A 24 -2.43 -3.56 18.19
C ALA A 24 -1.94 -4.74 17.31
N ALA A 25 -2.82 -5.32 16.50
CA ALA A 25 -2.44 -6.36 15.54
C ALA A 25 -1.49 -5.84 14.46
N ALA A 26 -1.72 -4.65 13.92
CA ALA A 26 -0.86 -4.04 12.90
C ALA A 26 0.56 -3.80 13.44
N GLU A 27 0.68 -3.30 14.68
CA GLU A 27 1.97 -3.10 15.35
C GLU A 27 2.69 -4.44 15.58
N LEU A 28 1.98 -5.47 16.05
CA LEU A 28 2.57 -6.80 16.24
C LEU A 28 2.99 -7.46 14.91
N ILE A 29 2.23 -7.27 13.83
CA ILE A 29 2.61 -7.73 12.49
C ILE A 29 3.84 -6.97 11.99
N GLN A 30 3.90 -5.66 12.22
CA GLN A 30 5.04 -4.84 11.85
C GLN A 30 6.32 -5.34 12.52
N ASP A 31 6.25 -5.68 13.81
CA ASP A 31 7.40 -6.08 14.62
C ASP A 31 7.82 -7.55 14.39
N SER A 32 6.85 -8.48 14.41
CA SER A 32 7.10 -9.93 14.51
C SER A 32 6.55 -10.76 13.33
N GLY A 33 5.88 -10.11 12.38
CA GLY A 33 5.23 -10.77 11.25
C GLY A 33 4.01 -11.60 11.63
N PHE A 34 3.38 -12.22 10.62
CA PHE A 34 2.15 -13.00 10.83
C PHE A 34 2.35 -14.27 11.66
N GLY A 35 3.51 -14.93 11.51
CA GLY A 35 3.87 -16.13 12.28
C GLY A 35 3.87 -15.88 13.78
N GLY A 36 4.45 -14.74 14.21
CA GLY A 36 4.53 -14.32 15.61
C GLY A 36 3.23 -13.79 16.21
N LEU A 37 2.24 -13.46 15.37
CA LEU A 37 0.97 -12.88 15.82
C LEU A 37 0.16 -13.87 16.68
N LYS A 38 -0.20 -13.45 17.90
CA LYS A 38 -1.03 -14.21 18.85
C LYS A 38 -2.20 -13.35 19.35
N VAL A 39 -3.38 -13.94 19.45
CA VAL A 39 -4.59 -13.26 19.98
C VAL A 39 -4.37 -12.72 21.39
N ALA A 40 -3.65 -13.46 22.23
CA ALA A 40 -3.30 -13.03 23.59
C ALA A 40 -2.54 -11.70 23.61
N ASP A 41 -1.53 -11.57 22.74
CA ASP A 41 -0.68 -10.39 22.68
C ASP A 41 -1.44 -9.20 22.10
N ILE A 42 -2.34 -9.43 21.12
CA ILE A 42 -3.24 -8.39 20.58
C ILE A 42 -4.12 -7.83 21.71
N CYS A 43 -4.82 -8.71 22.44
CA CYS A 43 -5.71 -8.33 23.54
C CYS A 43 -4.95 -7.59 24.64
N LYS A 44 -3.80 -8.12 25.07
CA LYS A 44 -2.94 -7.51 26.08
C LYS A 44 -2.48 -6.11 25.66
N ARG A 45 -2.05 -5.96 24.40
CA ARG A 45 -1.55 -4.69 23.87
C ARG A 45 -2.66 -3.65 23.70
N ALA A 46 -3.86 -4.09 23.34
CA ALA A 46 -5.02 -3.21 23.17
C ALA A 46 -5.76 -2.90 24.48
N ASP A 47 -5.32 -3.49 25.60
CA ASP A 47 -5.96 -3.40 26.92
C ASP A 47 -7.42 -3.93 26.93
N PHE A 48 -7.61 -5.14 26.39
CA PHE A 48 -8.89 -5.84 26.38
C PHE A 48 -8.76 -7.28 26.88
N ALA A 49 -9.87 -7.81 27.40
CA ALA A 49 -9.97 -9.22 27.77
C ALA A 49 -9.95 -10.11 26.51
N HIS A 50 -9.47 -11.35 26.65
CA HIS A 50 -9.39 -12.32 25.56
C HIS A 50 -10.71 -12.52 24.81
N GLY A 51 -11.83 -12.62 25.54
CA GLY A 51 -13.15 -12.81 24.94
C GLY A 51 -13.59 -11.67 24.02
N THR A 52 -13.07 -10.46 24.24
CA THR A 52 -13.42 -9.27 23.43
C THR A 52 -12.97 -9.43 21.98
N PHE A 53 -11.84 -10.09 21.72
CA PHE A 53 -11.38 -10.35 20.35
C PHE A 53 -12.38 -11.22 19.56
N TYR A 54 -12.89 -12.26 20.21
CA TYR A 54 -13.78 -13.24 19.57
C TYR A 54 -15.18 -12.70 19.27
N LEU A 55 -15.53 -11.51 19.78
CA LEU A 55 -16.72 -10.78 19.34
C LEU A 55 -16.57 -10.21 17.92
N HIS A 56 -15.34 -10.09 17.42
CA HIS A 56 -15.03 -9.44 16.15
C HIS A 56 -14.41 -10.39 15.11
N TRP A 57 -13.58 -11.35 15.54
CA TRP A 57 -12.90 -12.28 14.65
C TRP A 57 -12.86 -13.70 15.20
N LYS A 58 -12.94 -14.67 14.29
CA LYS A 58 -12.80 -16.10 14.63
C LYS A 58 -11.36 -16.46 15.03
N ASP A 59 -10.38 -15.89 14.33
CA ASP A 59 -8.97 -16.21 14.50
C ASP A 59 -8.07 -15.03 14.10
N LYS A 60 -6.74 -15.23 14.21
CA LYS A 60 -5.76 -14.20 13.86
C LYS A 60 -5.70 -13.86 12.36
N ARG A 61 -6.21 -14.75 11.48
CA ARG A 61 -6.27 -14.45 10.03
C ARG A 61 -7.33 -13.40 9.76
N GLY A 62 -8.49 -13.50 10.41
CA GLY A 62 -9.57 -12.51 10.27
C GLY A 62 -9.09 -11.08 10.61
N VAL A 63 -8.39 -10.89 11.73
CA VAL A 63 -7.87 -9.56 12.09
C VAL A 63 -6.74 -9.12 11.14
N ALA A 64 -5.87 -10.03 10.69
CA ALA A 64 -4.81 -9.70 9.74
C ALA A 64 -5.39 -9.26 8.38
N HIS A 65 -6.42 -9.95 7.89
CA HIS A 65 -7.13 -9.58 6.66
C HIS A 65 -7.70 -8.17 6.75
N ASP A 66 -8.40 -7.85 7.84
CA ASP A 66 -8.97 -6.52 8.04
C ASP A 66 -7.90 -5.43 8.20
N VAL A 67 -6.81 -5.74 8.90
CA VAL A 67 -5.66 -4.84 9.05
C VAL A 67 -5.01 -4.54 7.70
N LEU A 68 -4.71 -5.56 6.90
CA LEU A 68 -4.06 -5.39 5.60
C LEU A 68 -5.00 -4.72 4.58
N THR A 69 -6.29 -5.04 4.62
CA THR A 69 -7.30 -4.33 3.82
C THR A 69 -7.32 -2.84 4.17
N ALA A 70 -7.46 -2.50 5.45
CA ALA A 70 -7.48 -1.13 5.91
C ALA A 70 -6.16 -0.40 5.61
N PHE A 71 -5.02 -1.10 5.71
CA PHE A 71 -3.71 -0.57 5.37
C PHE A 71 -3.62 -0.20 3.89
N MET A 72 -3.97 -1.11 2.97
CA MET A 72 -3.96 -0.81 1.53
C MET A 72 -4.95 0.30 1.14
N GLU A 73 -6.09 0.39 1.83
CA GLU A 73 -7.03 1.50 1.68
C GLU A 73 -6.46 2.83 2.20
N ALA A 74 -5.73 2.82 3.31
CA ALA A 74 -5.06 3.99 3.85
C ALA A 74 -3.95 4.48 2.91
N ILE A 75 -3.17 3.58 2.28
CA ILE A 75 -2.20 3.94 1.23
C ILE A 75 -2.91 4.70 0.11
N ARG A 76 -4.08 4.23 -0.33
CA ARG A 76 -4.85 4.89 -1.39
C ARG A 76 -5.39 6.25 -0.94
N ALA A 77 -5.91 6.35 0.27
CA ALA A 77 -6.55 7.55 0.80
C ALA A 77 -5.57 8.71 1.04
N HIS A 78 -4.35 8.41 1.47
CA HIS A 78 -3.33 9.41 1.79
C HIS A 78 -2.37 9.73 0.63
N ARG A 79 -2.65 9.25 -0.59
CA ARG A 79 -1.84 9.61 -1.75
C ARG A 79 -1.83 11.13 -1.94
N PRO A 80 -0.67 11.73 -2.27
CA PRO A 80 -0.59 13.15 -2.57
C PRO A 80 -1.61 13.56 -3.63
N GLN A 81 -2.31 14.66 -3.36
CA GLN A 81 -3.27 15.23 -4.30
C GLN A 81 -2.54 15.89 -5.48
N ARG A 82 -3.17 15.82 -6.65
CA ARG A 82 -2.68 16.54 -7.84
C ARG A 82 -2.81 18.04 -7.59
N GLN A 83 -1.74 18.78 -7.83
CA GLN A 83 -1.81 20.23 -7.95
C GLN A 83 -2.00 20.64 -9.42
N PRO A 84 -2.70 21.76 -9.69
CA PRO A 84 -2.82 22.32 -11.04
C PRO A 84 -1.44 22.55 -11.69
N GLY A 85 -1.34 22.34 -13.01
CA GLY A 85 -0.11 22.57 -13.77
C GLY A 85 0.99 21.52 -13.62
N GLN A 86 0.90 20.56 -12.69
CA GLN A 86 1.91 19.49 -12.56
C GLN A 86 1.90 18.53 -13.75
N SER A 87 3.06 18.32 -14.38
CA SER A 87 3.26 17.33 -15.46
C SER A 87 3.06 15.89 -14.98
N PHE A 88 2.88 14.95 -15.90
CA PHE A 88 2.78 13.53 -15.56
C PHE A 88 4.03 13.03 -14.83
N TYR A 89 5.22 13.38 -15.32
CA TYR A 89 6.49 12.99 -14.70
C TYR A 89 6.60 13.48 -13.25
N HIS A 90 6.29 14.75 -12.98
CA HIS A 90 6.36 15.28 -11.62
C HIS A 90 5.38 14.57 -10.67
N ARG A 91 4.19 14.19 -11.16
CA ARG A 91 3.22 13.38 -10.39
C ARG A 91 3.77 11.98 -10.10
N LEU A 92 4.53 11.38 -11.00
CA LEU A 92 5.20 10.10 -10.75
C LEU A 92 6.27 10.25 -9.65
N VAL A 93 7.10 11.29 -9.70
CA VAL A 93 8.15 11.52 -8.68
C VAL A 93 7.53 11.69 -7.28
N ILE A 94 6.51 12.53 -7.15
CA ILE A 94 5.78 12.70 -5.87
C ILE A 94 5.15 11.38 -5.41
N GLY A 95 4.56 10.62 -6.33
CA GLY A 95 3.95 9.32 -6.02
C GLY A 95 4.97 8.29 -5.54
N HIS A 96 6.16 8.23 -6.15
CA HIS A 96 7.24 7.34 -5.76
C HIS A 96 7.86 7.75 -4.43
N LEU A 97 8.10 9.04 -4.18
CA LEU A 97 8.57 9.54 -2.87
C LEU A 97 7.61 9.12 -1.75
N TYR A 98 6.30 9.32 -1.96
CA TYR A 98 5.28 8.87 -1.03
C TYR A 98 5.34 7.36 -0.78
N TYR A 99 5.45 6.57 -1.85
CA TYR A 99 5.43 5.11 -1.74
C TYR A 99 6.71 4.55 -1.11
N ILE A 100 7.87 5.11 -1.42
CA ILE A 100 9.16 4.76 -0.81
C ILE A 100 9.12 4.98 0.71
N ASP A 101 8.70 6.16 1.16
CA ASP A 101 8.59 6.48 2.59
C ASP A 101 7.58 5.56 3.29
N LEU A 102 6.42 5.35 2.66
CA LEU A 102 5.39 4.48 3.18
C LEU A 102 5.88 3.03 3.30
N TYR A 103 6.55 2.51 2.27
CA TYR A 103 7.07 1.15 2.28
C TYR A 103 8.11 0.98 3.39
N ARG A 104 9.09 1.90 3.49
CA ARG A 104 10.13 1.88 4.52
C ARG A 104 9.55 1.87 5.93
N ARG A 105 8.52 2.66 6.20
CA ARG A 105 7.90 2.75 7.53
C ARG A 105 7.05 1.53 7.88
N ASN A 106 6.61 0.76 6.89
CA ASN A 106 5.61 -0.32 7.05
C ASN A 106 6.09 -1.66 6.46
N ILE A 107 7.40 -1.92 6.46
CA ILE A 107 8.00 -3.12 5.85
C ILE A 107 7.37 -4.41 6.37
N GLY A 108 7.05 -4.50 7.67
CA GLY A 108 6.45 -5.69 8.25
C GLY A 108 5.04 -5.97 7.72
N LEU A 109 4.20 -4.93 7.55
CA LEU A 109 2.89 -5.05 6.90
C LEU A 109 3.03 -5.39 5.41
N MET A 110 3.94 -4.75 4.67
CA MET A 110 4.18 -5.04 3.25
C MET A 110 4.64 -6.49 3.04
N ARG A 111 5.57 -6.97 3.87
CA ARG A 111 6.04 -8.36 3.85
C ARG A 111 4.93 -9.34 4.19
N CYS A 112 4.14 -9.04 5.22
CA CYS A 112 3.00 -9.86 5.64
C CYS A 112 1.99 -10.03 4.49
N GLN A 113 1.64 -8.94 3.81
CA GLN A 113 0.77 -8.96 2.64
C GLN A 113 1.32 -9.86 1.52
N GLY A 114 2.60 -9.74 1.18
CA GLY A 114 3.22 -10.57 0.14
C GLY A 114 3.21 -12.06 0.49
N GLN A 115 3.65 -12.42 1.71
CA GLN A 115 3.71 -13.81 2.17
C GLN A 115 2.34 -14.48 2.19
N LEU A 116 1.31 -13.78 2.72
CA LEU A 116 -0.03 -14.34 2.77
C LEU A 116 -0.69 -14.41 1.39
N ALA A 117 -0.37 -13.48 0.49
CA ALA A 117 -0.89 -13.51 -0.88
C ALA A 117 -0.38 -14.73 -1.69
N ASP A 118 0.82 -15.24 -1.40
CA ASP A 118 1.35 -16.44 -2.04
C ASP A 118 0.62 -17.72 -1.58
N GLU A 119 0.00 -17.70 -0.40
CA GLU A 119 -0.63 -18.87 0.23
C GLU A 119 -2.17 -18.84 0.19
N LEU A 120 -2.79 -17.65 0.17
CA LEU A 120 -4.21 -17.45 0.42
C LEU A 120 -4.83 -16.42 -0.54
N ASP A 121 -5.77 -16.87 -1.37
CA ASP A 121 -6.45 -16.04 -2.40
C ASP A 121 -7.11 -14.77 -1.83
N GLU A 122 -7.66 -14.85 -0.61
CA GLU A 122 -8.32 -13.72 0.04
C GLU A 122 -7.32 -12.56 0.30
N PHE A 123 -6.07 -12.88 0.61
CA PHE A 123 -5.01 -11.87 0.77
C PHE A 123 -4.48 -11.41 -0.59
N ALA A 124 -4.34 -12.32 -1.56
CA ALA A 124 -3.96 -11.97 -2.93
C ALA A 124 -4.92 -10.94 -3.55
N ALA A 125 -6.22 -11.09 -3.29
CA ALA A 125 -7.26 -10.18 -3.76
C ALA A 125 -7.10 -8.74 -3.23
N ILE A 126 -6.60 -8.55 -2.00
CA ILE A 126 -6.35 -7.22 -1.42
C ILE A 126 -5.33 -6.45 -2.27
N GLY A 127 -4.17 -7.09 -2.53
CA GLY A 127 -3.09 -6.50 -3.32
C GLY A 127 -3.52 -6.26 -4.77
N LEU A 128 -4.17 -7.25 -5.40
CA LEU A 128 -4.65 -7.15 -6.77
C LEU A 128 -5.64 -5.98 -6.94
N LYS A 129 -6.60 -5.82 -6.03
CA LYS A 129 -7.55 -4.70 -6.04
C LYS A 129 -6.84 -3.35 -5.94
N ALA A 130 -5.83 -3.24 -5.06
CA ALA A 130 -5.06 -2.01 -4.90
C ALA A 130 -4.23 -1.68 -6.16
N ASN A 131 -3.59 -2.68 -6.75
CA ASN A 131 -2.75 -2.53 -7.94
C ASN A 131 -3.57 -2.17 -9.17
N LEU A 132 -4.74 -2.79 -9.39
CA LEU A 132 -5.66 -2.42 -10.46
C LEU A 132 -6.16 -0.96 -10.30
N ALA A 133 -6.54 -0.57 -9.08
CA ALA A 133 -6.98 0.80 -8.83
C ALA A 133 -5.88 1.84 -9.11
N LEU A 134 -4.63 1.53 -8.74
CA LEU A 134 -3.47 2.37 -9.04
C LEU A 134 -3.18 2.41 -10.54
N ALA A 135 -3.15 1.25 -11.22
CA ALA A 135 -2.90 1.15 -12.65
C ALA A 135 -3.90 2.02 -13.44
N HIS A 136 -5.20 1.89 -13.16
CA HIS A 136 -6.22 2.74 -13.81
C HIS A 136 -6.02 4.24 -13.52
N ARG A 137 -5.59 4.61 -12.31
CA ARG A 137 -5.28 6.01 -11.99
C ARG A 137 -4.10 6.54 -12.82
N ILE A 138 -3.03 5.75 -12.95
CA ILE A 138 -1.85 6.10 -13.73
C ILE A 138 -2.21 6.23 -15.21
N LEU A 139 -2.96 5.27 -15.75
CA LEU A 139 -3.38 5.30 -17.15
C LEU A 139 -4.22 6.54 -17.48
N ARG A 140 -5.19 6.89 -16.63
CA ARG A 140 -5.95 8.15 -16.80
C ARG A 140 -5.06 9.39 -16.74
N ALA A 141 -4.00 9.37 -15.94
CA ALA A 141 -3.06 10.48 -15.85
C ALA A 141 -2.13 10.55 -17.08
N ALA A 142 -1.73 9.41 -17.63
CA ALA A 142 -0.94 9.30 -18.85
C ALA A 142 -1.74 9.73 -20.09
N GLU A 143 -3.00 9.30 -20.20
CA GLU A 143 -3.93 9.71 -21.27
C GLU A 143 -4.17 11.23 -21.29
N ARG A 144 -4.25 11.87 -20.13
CA ARG A 144 -4.36 13.33 -20.04
C ARG A 144 -3.12 14.06 -20.54
N GLU A 145 -1.95 13.46 -20.34
CA GLU A 145 -0.67 14.00 -20.83
C GLU A 145 -0.51 13.78 -22.33
N GLN A 146 -0.92 12.59 -22.81
CA GLN A 146 -0.81 12.16 -24.19
C GLN A 146 -2.11 11.51 -24.66
N PRO A 147 -3.07 12.30 -25.19
CA PRO A 147 -4.38 11.81 -25.61
C PRO A 147 -4.35 10.67 -26.63
N ALA A 148 -3.29 10.61 -27.46
CA ALA A 148 -3.08 9.52 -28.42
C ALA A 148 -3.00 8.12 -27.78
N LEU A 149 -2.64 8.02 -26.48
CA LEU A 149 -2.64 6.74 -25.78
C LEU A 149 -4.02 6.10 -25.70
N ALA A 150 -5.11 6.87 -25.78
CA ALA A 150 -6.48 6.35 -25.75
C ALA A 150 -6.79 5.42 -26.94
N ALA A 151 -6.04 5.55 -28.05
CA ALA A 151 -6.19 4.68 -29.22
C ALA A 151 -5.54 3.30 -29.04
N GLN A 152 -4.66 3.12 -28.05
CA GLN A 152 -4.02 1.83 -27.78
C GLN A 152 -4.98 0.90 -27.01
N PRO A 153 -4.93 -0.43 -27.26
CA PRO A 153 -5.85 -1.33 -26.59
C PRO A 153 -5.58 -1.40 -25.08
N ILE A 154 -6.66 -1.48 -24.30
CA ILE A 154 -6.63 -1.43 -22.83
C ILE A 154 -5.75 -2.53 -22.21
N PRO A 155 -5.82 -3.81 -22.66
CA PRO A 155 -5.04 -4.88 -22.05
C PRO A 155 -3.53 -4.62 -22.04
N GLN A 156 -2.96 -4.11 -23.14
CA GLN A 156 -1.53 -3.80 -23.24
C GLN A 156 -1.15 -2.66 -22.29
N ARG A 157 -1.94 -1.58 -22.27
CA ARG A 157 -1.70 -0.45 -21.36
C ARG A 157 -1.80 -0.88 -19.89
N LEU A 158 -2.79 -1.71 -19.57
CA LEU A 158 -2.96 -2.25 -18.23
C LEU A 158 -1.80 -3.16 -17.83
N ALA A 159 -1.35 -4.04 -18.72
CA ALA A 159 -0.18 -4.89 -18.49
C ALA A 159 1.09 -4.06 -18.26
N THR A 160 1.32 -3.01 -19.06
CA THR A 160 2.45 -2.08 -18.87
C THR A 160 2.39 -1.40 -17.49
N ALA A 161 1.23 -0.86 -17.11
CA ALA A 161 1.06 -0.20 -15.83
C ALA A 161 1.25 -1.17 -14.64
N LEU A 162 0.69 -2.38 -14.72
CA LEU A 162 0.87 -3.41 -13.70
C LEU A 162 2.30 -3.90 -13.61
N GLY A 163 3.00 -4.06 -14.75
CA GLY A 163 4.43 -4.40 -14.77
C GLY A 163 5.29 -3.34 -14.10
N CYS A 164 5.00 -2.06 -14.36
CA CYS A 164 5.66 -0.94 -13.68
C CYS A 164 5.45 -0.98 -12.15
N ILE A 165 4.22 -1.27 -11.70
CA ILE A 165 3.89 -1.42 -10.28
C ILE A 165 4.65 -2.59 -9.66
N ALA A 166 4.62 -3.77 -10.30
CA ALA A 166 5.28 -4.97 -9.82
C ALA A 166 6.81 -4.79 -9.69
N MET A 167 7.42 -4.10 -10.66
CA MET A 167 8.85 -3.76 -10.63
C MET A 167 9.20 -2.93 -9.38
N VAL A 168 8.40 -1.90 -9.08
CA VAL A 168 8.61 -1.05 -7.90
C VAL A 168 8.44 -1.88 -6.62
N ASP A 169 7.35 -2.62 -6.51
CA ASP A 169 7.07 -3.44 -5.31
C ASP A 169 8.22 -4.42 -5.01
N LYS A 170 8.71 -5.12 -6.05
CA LYS A 170 9.81 -6.06 -5.90
C LYS A 170 11.11 -5.36 -5.55
N LEU A 171 11.44 -4.25 -6.19
CA LEU A 171 12.69 -3.54 -5.92
C LEU A 171 12.70 -2.92 -4.52
N LEU A 172 11.59 -2.33 -4.06
CA LEU A 172 11.48 -1.83 -2.68
C LEU A 172 11.57 -2.96 -1.65
N HIS A 173 11.05 -4.14 -1.97
CA HIS A 173 11.25 -5.32 -1.13
C HIS A 173 12.74 -5.69 -1.01
N GLU A 174 13.49 -5.73 -2.13
CA GLU A 174 14.92 -6.02 -2.08
C GLU A 174 15.70 -4.97 -1.27
N VAL A 175 15.39 -3.68 -1.48
CA VAL A 175 16.06 -2.59 -0.75
C VAL A 175 15.76 -2.63 0.74
N PHE A 176 14.47 -2.70 1.12
CA PHE A 176 14.08 -2.50 2.51
C PHE A 176 13.94 -3.78 3.34
N ALA A 177 13.57 -4.91 2.72
CA ALA A 177 13.43 -6.17 3.43
C ALA A 177 14.67 -7.07 3.32
N ARG A 178 15.46 -6.96 2.23
CA ARG A 178 16.69 -7.75 2.02
C ARG A 178 17.98 -6.95 2.17
N GLY A 179 17.89 -5.63 2.33
CA GLY A 179 19.05 -4.77 2.59
C GLY A 179 19.91 -4.48 1.36
N LEU A 180 19.33 -4.57 0.14
CA LEU A 180 20.04 -4.18 -1.08
C LEU A 180 20.43 -2.70 -1.02
N ALA A 181 21.74 -2.42 -1.03
CA ALA A 181 22.27 -1.06 -1.03
C ALA A 181 22.47 -0.56 -2.47
N LEU A 182 21.59 0.32 -2.94
CA LEU A 182 21.69 0.95 -4.26
C LEU A 182 22.61 2.19 -4.29
N GLY A 183 22.93 2.76 -3.12
CA GLY A 183 23.71 4.00 -3.04
C GLY A 183 22.97 5.27 -3.51
N LEU A 184 21.64 5.20 -3.63
CA LEU A 184 20.79 6.32 -4.03
C LEU A 184 20.09 6.94 -2.81
N SER A 185 19.93 8.26 -2.83
CA SER A 185 18.95 8.94 -1.99
C SER A 185 17.52 8.61 -2.42
N ASP A 186 16.55 8.90 -1.56
CA ASP A 186 15.12 8.70 -1.87
C ASP A 186 14.67 9.50 -3.09
N ALA A 187 15.23 10.70 -3.28
CA ALA A 187 14.94 11.56 -4.42
C ALA A 187 15.46 10.94 -5.72
N GLU A 188 16.74 10.56 -5.77
CA GLU A 188 17.35 9.92 -6.94
C GLU A 188 16.66 8.59 -7.27
N PHE A 189 16.27 7.84 -6.25
CA PHE A 189 15.55 6.59 -6.43
C PHE A 189 14.15 6.83 -7.00
N ALA A 190 13.39 7.79 -6.46
CA ALA A 190 12.08 8.17 -6.99
C ALA A 190 12.15 8.68 -8.43
N GLU A 191 13.16 9.48 -8.78
CA GLU A 191 13.39 9.97 -10.13
C GLU A 191 13.72 8.83 -11.11
N THR A 192 14.57 7.89 -10.69
CA THR A 192 14.94 6.70 -11.47
C THR A 192 13.72 5.83 -11.80
N LEU A 193 12.88 5.56 -10.80
CA LEU A 193 11.64 4.80 -11.00
C LEU A 193 10.66 5.57 -11.89
N SER A 194 10.51 6.87 -11.66
CA SER A 194 9.60 7.74 -12.42
C SER A 194 10.01 7.87 -13.89
N LEU A 195 11.31 7.93 -14.18
CA LEU A 195 11.82 7.98 -15.55
C LEU A 195 11.52 6.68 -16.28
N SER A 196 11.76 5.54 -15.63
CA SER A 196 11.41 4.23 -16.19
C SER A 196 9.92 4.14 -16.49
N TRP A 197 9.06 4.53 -15.55
CA TRP A 197 7.61 4.54 -15.75
C TRP A 197 7.16 5.48 -16.87
N HIS A 198 7.73 6.69 -16.93
CA HIS A 198 7.40 7.66 -17.97
C HIS A 198 7.71 7.11 -19.36
N ARG A 199 8.91 6.54 -19.53
CA ARG A 199 9.34 5.90 -20.78
C ARG A 199 8.47 4.70 -21.14
N SER A 200 8.17 3.83 -20.18
CA SER A 200 7.31 2.66 -20.42
C SER A 200 5.89 3.03 -20.80
N LEU A 201 5.33 4.10 -20.21
CA LEU A 201 3.92 4.49 -20.40
C LEU A 201 3.71 5.43 -21.59
N LEU A 202 4.64 6.38 -21.84
CA LEU A 202 4.51 7.38 -22.90
C LEU A 202 5.40 7.12 -24.12
N GLY A 203 6.42 6.26 -23.99
CA GLY A 203 7.38 5.98 -25.07
C GLY A 203 8.38 7.10 -25.34
N ARG A 204 8.53 8.07 -24.42
CA ARG A 204 9.43 9.23 -24.56
C ARG A 204 9.98 9.70 -23.22
N ASP A 205 10.99 10.57 -23.26
CA ASP A 205 11.46 11.30 -22.08
C ASP A 205 10.45 12.38 -21.64
N PRO A 206 10.46 12.76 -20.33
CA PRO A 206 9.61 13.79 -19.75
C PRO A 206 9.55 15.10 -20.53
#